data_AF-A0A9P3H389-F1
#
_entry.id   AF-A0A9P3H389-F1
#
_cell.length_a   1.000
_cell.length_b   1.000
_cell.length_c   1.000
_cell.angle_alpha   90.00
_cell.angle_beta   90.00
_cell.angle_gamma   90.00
#
_symmetry.space_group_name_H-M   'P 1'
#
loop_
_entity.id
_entity.type
_entity.pdbx_description
1 polymer ?
#
loop_
_entity_poly.entity_id
_entity_poly.type
_entity_poly.pdbx_seq_one_letter_code
_entity_poly.pdbx_strand_id
1 'polypeptide(L)'
;MRIFVLSTALALAATGALADVTYNVVGFPEDKGSFGVVINKKMTPMTTTNATYPLWTVTVPGASGGSGWRYVKLSPEGKEIQRESFLRSFVNKKSTVTDNQVFLRINTKTSLPALPQVYTNVEPLPSKAFDETQMATIHITANEADFADMVAHPLDEERKALKCGFRFINADTIYSAAEVKVKVSGHGSRKYQKLSLRVKFDQDKGETFFDRPIIKLRSETSDPTLIREKTYGDILNAIGVKASQAAWVRVYVNNKPFGFHLMMEDIEEPFLRTTIHKGQQVPKDLGSLYQMGSHVVGEEATMLYLGPNTTNYNPETYENKIRGDNTKAEPMAQLIAFMKDLQEYDPTLPNAVKFWNTRLDVDGFLKAMVMEYLAGAWDSYWWKGNNFFMYYNPVNARWQFIATDFDSTFSDGGRADVLTTYKKFAASRMRRSGKDHPLVSKLIYKNKEINALFEKTLLTVTQKVFNPNVLNPRLDAYAKMIEDEVKWDLAINRSKNPGKKSFSFDDFQKSMNGPVTGVTIGIKPWIAGRAKDVPPQITKK
;
A
#
# COMPACT_ATOMS: atom_id res chain seq x y z
N MET A 1 81.52 -30.26 -5.68
CA MET A 1 80.49 -30.15 -4.64
C MET A 1 79.95 -28.73 -4.65
N ARG A 2 78.61 -28.57 -4.74
CA ARG A 2 77.79 -27.32 -4.72
C ARG A 2 77.84 -26.48 -6.02
N ILE A 3 77.01 -26.77 -7.03
CA ILE A 3 75.56 -26.48 -7.20
C ILE A 3 75.26 -24.97 -7.22
N PHE A 4 75.12 -24.42 -8.43
CA PHE A 4 74.47 -23.14 -8.72
C PHE A 4 72.96 -23.33 -8.61
N VAL A 5 72.31 -22.55 -7.73
CA VAL A 5 70.84 -22.48 -7.66
C VAL A 5 70.39 -21.42 -8.65
N LEU A 6 69.79 -21.85 -9.76
CA LEU A 6 69.03 -20.99 -10.67
C LEU A 6 67.66 -20.74 -10.03
N SER A 7 67.38 -19.50 -9.62
CA SER A 7 66.04 -19.08 -9.19
C SER A 7 65.21 -18.71 -10.43
N THR A 8 64.37 -19.63 -10.89
CA THR A 8 63.31 -19.33 -11.85
C THR A 8 62.18 -18.57 -11.14
N ALA A 9 62.05 -17.29 -11.44
CA ALA A 9 60.88 -16.51 -11.07
C ALA A 9 59.68 -17.00 -11.89
N LEU A 10 58.84 -17.82 -11.27
CA LEU A 10 57.54 -18.21 -11.81
C LEU A 10 56.62 -16.99 -11.69
N ALA A 11 56.37 -16.29 -12.80
CA ALA A 11 55.27 -15.35 -12.87
C ALA A 11 53.96 -16.14 -12.71
N LEU A 12 53.39 -16.15 -11.51
CA LEU A 12 52.01 -16.57 -11.32
C LEU A 12 51.13 -15.56 -12.07
N ALA A 13 50.80 -15.87 -13.31
CA ALA A 13 49.61 -15.33 -13.93
C ALA A 13 48.44 -15.84 -13.09
N ALA A 14 47.94 -15.00 -12.18
CA ALA A 14 46.66 -15.22 -11.53
C ALA A 14 45.59 -15.15 -12.62
N THR A 15 45.36 -16.25 -13.33
CA THR A 15 44.13 -16.48 -14.06
C THR A 15 43.05 -16.62 -13.01
N GLY A 16 42.51 -15.51 -12.53
CA GLY A 16 41.25 -15.53 -11.81
C GLY A 16 40.27 -16.21 -12.75
N ALA A 17 39.87 -17.44 -12.42
CA ALA A 17 38.88 -18.17 -13.20
C ALA A 17 37.66 -17.26 -13.30
N LEU A 18 37.34 -16.83 -14.52
CA LEU A 18 36.17 -16.03 -14.79
C LEU A 18 34.96 -16.91 -14.46
N ALA A 19 34.17 -16.50 -13.46
CA ALA A 19 33.03 -17.28 -13.01
C ALA A 19 31.87 -17.15 -14.01
N ASP A 20 31.16 -18.24 -14.28
CA ASP A 20 29.94 -18.20 -15.08
C ASP A 20 28.89 -17.33 -14.36
N VAL A 21 28.31 -16.36 -15.07
CA VAL A 21 27.33 -15.43 -14.49
C VAL A 21 25.97 -15.61 -15.16
N THR A 22 24.94 -15.81 -14.33
CA THR A 22 23.53 -15.87 -14.74
C THR A 22 22.90 -14.47 -14.73
N TYR A 23 22.35 -14.06 -15.86
CA TYR A 23 21.66 -12.79 -16.04
C TYR A 23 20.16 -13.03 -16.18
N ASN A 24 19.36 -12.22 -15.49
CA ASN A 24 17.92 -12.36 -15.39
C ASN A 24 17.22 -11.05 -15.77
N VAL A 25 16.33 -11.08 -16.77
CA VAL A 25 15.53 -9.91 -17.18
C VAL A 25 14.05 -10.28 -17.31
N VAL A 26 13.21 -9.47 -16.69
CA VAL A 26 11.75 -9.50 -16.82
C VAL A 26 11.35 -8.57 -17.95
N GLY A 27 10.60 -9.09 -18.91
CA GLY A 27 10.11 -8.26 -20.01
C GLY A 27 9.19 -9.00 -20.99
N PHE A 28 8.53 -8.20 -21.82
CA PHE A 28 7.52 -8.63 -22.77
C PHE A 28 7.95 -8.20 -24.18
N PRO A 29 8.66 -9.07 -24.92
CA PRO A 29 9.02 -8.76 -26.30
C PRO A 29 7.78 -8.85 -27.19
N GLU A 30 7.72 -7.99 -28.20
CA GLU A 30 6.64 -8.01 -29.20
C GLU A 30 6.86 -9.15 -30.19
N ASP A 31 5.80 -9.57 -30.88
CA ASP A 31 5.85 -10.47 -32.04
C ASP A 31 6.59 -11.81 -31.86
N LYS A 32 6.59 -12.37 -30.64
CA LYS A 32 7.36 -13.58 -30.27
C LYS A 32 8.89 -13.40 -30.31
N GLY A 33 9.35 -12.16 -30.16
CA GLY A 33 10.76 -11.85 -29.96
C GLY A 33 11.32 -12.41 -28.65
N SER A 34 12.56 -12.01 -28.33
CA SER A 34 13.27 -12.48 -27.14
C SER A 34 14.09 -11.36 -26.50
N PHE A 35 14.88 -11.70 -25.48
CA PHE A 35 15.88 -10.81 -24.92
C PHE A 35 17.28 -11.33 -25.17
N GLY A 36 18.25 -10.41 -25.17
CA GLY A 36 19.68 -10.70 -25.14
C GLY A 36 20.35 -9.92 -24.02
N VAL A 37 21.51 -10.40 -23.56
CA VAL A 37 22.42 -9.65 -22.71
C VAL A 37 23.68 -9.29 -23.49
N VAL A 38 24.12 -8.04 -23.39
CA VAL A 38 25.32 -7.53 -24.06
C VAL A 38 26.39 -7.23 -23.02
N ILE A 39 27.50 -7.95 -23.09
CA ILE A 39 28.66 -7.84 -22.20
C ILE A 39 29.90 -7.68 -23.08
N ASN A 40 30.74 -6.67 -22.83
CA ASN A 40 31.94 -6.41 -23.62
C ASN A 40 31.69 -6.44 -25.15
N LYS A 41 30.59 -5.81 -25.59
CA LYS A 41 30.11 -5.76 -26.99
C LYS A 41 29.64 -7.09 -27.60
N LYS A 42 29.69 -8.21 -26.86
CA LYS A 42 29.16 -9.51 -27.30
C LYS A 42 27.72 -9.67 -26.80
N MET A 43 26.79 -9.92 -27.73
CA MET A 43 25.40 -10.24 -27.42
C MET A 43 25.24 -11.76 -27.22
N THR A 44 24.55 -12.16 -26.16
CA THR A 44 24.16 -13.53 -25.91
C THR A 44 22.62 -13.60 -25.77
N PRO A 45 21.92 -14.38 -26.60
CA PRO A 45 20.47 -14.54 -26.50
C PRO A 45 20.05 -15.18 -25.18
N MET A 46 18.88 -14.82 -24.68
CA MET A 46 18.28 -15.32 -23.45
C MET A 46 17.06 -16.17 -23.75
N THR A 47 16.73 -17.10 -22.85
CA THR A 47 15.60 -18.01 -23.01
C THR A 47 14.60 -17.86 -21.85
N THR A 48 13.38 -18.31 -22.08
CA THR A 48 12.31 -18.39 -21.09
C THR A 48 11.51 -19.67 -21.33
N THR A 49 10.73 -20.08 -20.33
CA THR A 49 9.77 -21.18 -20.44
C THR A 49 8.37 -20.67 -20.08
N ASN A 50 7.32 -21.45 -20.35
CA ASN A 50 5.96 -21.11 -19.88
C ASN A 50 5.88 -20.99 -18.34
N ALA A 51 6.71 -21.77 -17.63
CA ALA A 51 6.77 -21.75 -16.17
C ALA A 51 7.46 -20.50 -15.61
N THR A 52 8.40 -19.90 -16.36
CA THR A 52 9.18 -18.73 -15.91
C THR A 52 8.76 -17.42 -16.55
N TYR A 53 8.11 -17.45 -17.71
CA TYR A 53 7.72 -16.25 -18.46
C TYR A 53 6.91 -15.27 -17.59
N PRO A 54 7.24 -13.97 -17.51
CA PRO A 54 8.09 -13.20 -18.42
C PRO A 54 9.56 -13.07 -17.99
N LEU A 55 10.09 -13.98 -17.17
CA LEU A 55 11.51 -13.98 -16.80
C LEU A 55 12.36 -14.71 -17.85
N TRP A 56 13.29 -13.98 -18.44
CA TRP A 56 14.30 -14.45 -19.38
C TRP A 56 15.64 -14.60 -18.67
N THR A 57 16.34 -15.70 -18.93
CA THR A 57 17.61 -16.03 -18.27
C THR A 57 18.66 -16.50 -19.27
N VAL A 58 19.93 -16.25 -18.94
CA VAL A 58 21.08 -16.88 -19.61
C VAL A 58 22.28 -16.90 -18.68
N THR A 59 23.05 -17.98 -18.73
CA THR A 59 24.38 -18.04 -18.10
C THR A 59 25.44 -17.77 -19.16
N VAL A 60 26.28 -16.76 -18.94
CA VAL A 60 27.36 -16.38 -19.86
C VAL A 60 28.69 -16.89 -19.30
N PRO A 61 29.33 -17.86 -19.99
CA PRO A 61 30.60 -18.39 -19.52
C PRO A 61 31.71 -17.36 -19.53
N GLY A 62 32.54 -17.37 -18.49
CA GLY A 62 33.67 -16.46 -18.36
C GLY A 62 33.30 -14.97 -18.24
N ALA A 63 32.06 -14.66 -17.84
CA ALA A 63 31.72 -13.32 -17.39
C ALA A 63 32.35 -13.03 -16.00
N SER A 64 32.23 -11.80 -15.50
CA SER A 64 32.63 -11.50 -14.12
C SER A 64 31.71 -10.43 -13.56
N GLY A 65 31.59 -10.37 -12.23
CA GLY A 65 30.82 -9.32 -11.56
C GLY A 65 31.37 -7.90 -11.78
N GLY A 66 32.60 -7.78 -12.32
CA GLY A 66 33.20 -6.52 -12.75
C GLY A 66 32.72 -6.01 -14.11
N SER A 67 32.20 -6.87 -14.97
CA SER A 67 31.75 -6.51 -16.32
C SER A 67 30.38 -5.82 -16.26
N GLY A 68 30.28 -4.60 -16.79
CA GLY A 68 28.99 -3.96 -17.00
C GLY A 68 28.21 -4.64 -18.14
N TRP A 69 26.87 -4.63 -18.06
CA TRP A 69 26.01 -5.24 -19.07
C TRP A 69 24.82 -4.35 -19.45
N ARG A 70 24.18 -4.70 -20.55
CA ARG A 70 22.89 -4.13 -20.99
C ARG A 70 21.99 -5.24 -21.47
N TYR A 71 20.69 -5.12 -21.22
CA TYR A 71 19.73 -5.94 -21.93
C TYR A 71 19.36 -5.32 -23.27
N VAL A 72 19.00 -6.18 -24.21
CA VAL A 72 18.46 -5.81 -25.52
C VAL A 72 17.20 -6.63 -25.78
N LYS A 73 16.18 -6.00 -26.37
CA LYS A 73 15.03 -6.68 -26.95
C LYS A 73 15.40 -7.11 -28.37
N LEU A 74 15.08 -8.35 -28.71
CA LEU A 74 15.40 -8.97 -30.00
C LEU A 74 14.10 -9.29 -30.77
N SER A 75 14.13 -9.15 -32.09
CA SER A 75 13.08 -9.65 -33.00
C SER A 75 13.06 -11.20 -33.02
N PRO A 76 12.05 -11.83 -33.63
CA PRO A 76 12.01 -13.29 -33.83
C PRO A 76 13.23 -13.83 -34.58
N GLU A 77 13.82 -13.04 -35.48
CA GLU A 77 15.03 -13.36 -36.23
C GLU A 77 16.33 -13.14 -35.42
N GLY A 78 16.21 -12.73 -34.15
CA GLY A 78 17.35 -12.47 -33.27
C GLY A 78 18.04 -11.12 -33.52
N LYS A 79 17.43 -10.21 -34.29
CA LYS A 79 17.98 -8.87 -34.52
C LYS A 79 17.65 -7.95 -33.35
N GLU A 80 18.61 -7.13 -32.93
CA GLU A 80 18.38 -6.11 -31.91
C GLU A 80 17.40 -5.04 -32.42
N ILE A 81 16.31 -4.86 -31.67
CA ILE A 81 15.27 -3.85 -31.97
C ILE A 81 15.22 -2.74 -30.92
N GLN A 82 15.70 -3.01 -29.70
CA GLN A 82 15.77 -2.02 -28.64
C GLN A 82 16.88 -2.36 -27.65
N ARG A 83 17.54 -1.34 -27.11
CA ARG A 83 18.64 -1.47 -26.15
C ARG A 83 18.46 -0.52 -24.97
N GLU A 84 18.88 -0.98 -23.79
CA GLU A 84 19.00 -0.09 -22.63
C GLU A 84 20.08 0.97 -22.85
N SER A 85 19.75 2.24 -22.64
CA SER A 85 20.70 3.35 -22.80
C SER A 85 21.75 3.40 -21.67
N PHE A 86 21.42 2.87 -20.49
CA PHE A 86 22.30 2.82 -19.33
C PHE A 86 23.08 1.50 -19.26
N LEU A 87 24.18 1.48 -18.51
CA LEU A 87 24.97 0.29 -18.24
C LEU A 87 24.63 -0.21 -16.83
N ARG A 88 24.30 -1.49 -16.71
CA ARG A 88 24.05 -2.15 -15.42
C ARG A 88 25.37 -2.65 -14.83
N SER A 89 25.41 -2.77 -13.51
CA SER A 89 26.56 -3.30 -12.79
C SER A 89 26.13 -4.03 -11.52
N PHE A 90 26.94 -4.98 -11.07
CA PHE A 90 26.70 -5.63 -9.78
C PHE A 90 27.00 -4.69 -8.62
N VAL A 91 26.13 -4.71 -7.63
CA VAL A 91 26.39 -4.13 -6.30
C VAL A 91 27.50 -4.92 -5.62
N ASN A 92 27.38 -6.26 -5.56
CA ASN A 92 28.42 -7.16 -5.09
C ASN A 92 29.20 -7.75 -6.27
N LYS A 93 30.46 -7.35 -6.45
CA LYS A 93 31.32 -7.83 -7.55
C LYS A 93 31.65 -9.33 -7.52
N LYS A 94 31.32 -10.03 -6.43
CA LYS A 94 31.44 -11.49 -6.30
C LYS A 94 30.18 -12.26 -6.69
N SER A 95 29.08 -11.58 -6.99
CA SER A 95 27.83 -12.24 -7.39
C SER A 95 27.99 -12.95 -8.74
N THR A 96 27.43 -14.16 -8.83
CA THR A 96 27.35 -14.96 -10.05
C THR A 96 25.93 -14.99 -10.63
N VAL A 97 24.99 -14.27 -10.03
CA VAL A 97 23.60 -14.16 -10.50
C VAL A 97 23.09 -12.74 -10.30
N THR A 98 22.43 -12.17 -11.30
CA THR A 98 21.73 -10.88 -11.16
C THR A 98 20.39 -11.07 -10.46
N ASP A 99 19.90 -10.01 -9.81
CA ASP A 99 18.48 -9.91 -9.47
C ASP A 99 17.60 -10.10 -10.72
N ASN A 100 16.31 -10.36 -10.54
CA ASN A 100 15.29 -10.30 -11.58
C ASN A 100 15.06 -8.82 -11.97
N GLN A 101 15.76 -8.35 -13.00
CA GLN A 101 15.74 -6.95 -13.40
C GLN A 101 14.64 -6.69 -14.43
N VAL A 102 13.87 -5.61 -14.32
CA VAL A 102 12.88 -5.27 -15.34
C VAL A 102 13.55 -4.50 -16.47
N PHE A 103 13.34 -4.91 -17.72
CA PHE A 103 13.88 -4.23 -18.88
C PHE A 103 13.51 -2.74 -18.87
N LEU A 104 14.50 -1.86 -19.09
CA LEU A 104 14.39 -0.40 -19.03
C LEU A 104 14.07 0.21 -17.66
N ARG A 105 13.95 -0.60 -16.59
CA ARG A 105 13.91 -0.09 -15.21
C ARG A 105 15.32 -0.01 -14.65
N ILE A 106 15.74 1.20 -14.27
CA ILE A 106 17.09 1.44 -13.75
C ILE A 106 17.26 0.79 -12.38
N ASN A 107 16.34 1.06 -11.45
CA ASN A 107 16.45 0.61 -10.06
C ASN A 107 15.64 -0.67 -9.82
N THR A 108 16.31 -1.74 -9.41
CA THR A 108 15.66 -2.99 -8.96
C THR A 108 15.46 -3.00 -7.45
N LYS A 109 16.49 -2.62 -6.70
CA LYS A 109 16.47 -2.40 -5.26
C LYS A 109 16.82 -0.94 -4.96
N THR A 110 16.26 -0.40 -3.89
CA THR A 110 16.46 0.97 -3.41
C THR A 110 16.71 0.94 -1.90
N SER A 111 17.26 2.03 -1.37
CA SER A 111 17.38 2.21 0.08
C SER A 111 16.45 3.34 0.49
N LEU A 112 15.64 3.08 1.51
CA LEU A 112 14.68 4.03 2.05
C LEU A 112 15.11 4.46 3.45
N PRO A 113 15.13 5.77 3.76
CA PRO A 113 15.26 6.23 5.14
C PRO A 113 14.17 5.60 6.01
N ALA A 114 14.58 4.91 7.07
CA ALA A 114 13.66 4.26 8.00
C ALA A 114 12.86 5.30 8.79
N LEU A 115 11.59 4.99 9.05
CA LEU A 115 10.82 5.76 10.03
C LEU A 115 11.16 5.29 11.45
N PRO A 116 11.27 6.20 12.42
CA PRO A 116 11.50 5.82 13.81
C PRO A 116 10.26 5.12 14.37
N GLN A 117 10.45 3.96 14.98
CA GLN A 117 9.39 3.29 15.72
C GLN A 117 9.06 4.09 16.99
N VAL A 118 7.88 4.70 17.04
CA VAL A 118 7.45 5.58 18.14
C VAL A 118 6.87 4.79 19.30
N TYR A 119 6.05 3.79 18.98
CA TYR A 119 5.45 2.86 19.94
C TYR A 119 5.75 1.44 19.49
N THR A 120 6.07 0.55 20.44
CA THR A 120 6.35 -0.85 20.12
C THR A 120 5.16 -1.47 19.41
N ASN A 121 5.40 -2.01 18.22
CA ASN A 121 4.46 -2.85 17.51
C ASN A 121 5.00 -4.27 17.46
N VAL A 122 4.09 -5.24 17.40
CA VAL A 122 4.41 -6.50 16.74
C VAL A 122 4.07 -6.27 15.27
N GLU A 123 4.98 -5.64 14.52
CA GLU A 123 4.85 -5.47 13.06
C GLU A 123 4.40 -6.80 12.44
N PRO A 124 3.52 -6.83 11.41
CA PRO A 124 3.26 -8.04 10.65
C PRO A 124 4.60 -8.66 10.19
N LEU A 125 4.68 -9.98 10.03
CA LEU A 125 5.94 -10.59 9.57
C LEU A 125 6.32 -9.91 8.24
N PRO A 126 7.60 -9.56 8.02
CA PRO A 126 8.02 -9.02 6.73
C PRO A 126 7.55 -9.96 5.63
N SER A 127 6.53 -9.54 4.89
CA SER A 127 6.01 -10.32 3.78
C SER A 127 6.84 -9.96 2.55
N LYS A 128 7.31 -10.98 1.84
CA LYS A 128 8.02 -10.79 0.56
C LYS A 128 7.15 -10.07 -0.48
N ALA A 129 5.82 -10.07 -0.29
CA ALA A 129 4.88 -9.31 -1.10
C ALA A 129 5.07 -7.79 -0.95
N PHE A 130 5.44 -7.31 0.24
CA PHE A 130 5.43 -5.90 0.61
C PHE A 130 6.81 -5.39 1.02
N ASP A 131 7.87 -5.99 0.47
CA ASP A 131 9.23 -5.46 0.63
C ASP A 131 9.34 -4.10 -0.05
N GLU A 132 9.39 -3.05 0.77
CA GLU A 132 9.42 -1.67 0.30
C GLU A 132 10.73 -1.25 -0.34
N THR A 133 11.79 -2.05 -0.23
CA THR A 133 13.08 -1.73 -0.85
C THR A 133 13.08 -2.03 -2.34
N GLN A 134 12.03 -2.64 -2.88
CA GLN A 134 11.96 -3.07 -4.28
C GLN A 134 10.57 -2.87 -4.87
N MET A 135 10.50 -2.78 -6.20
CA MET A 135 9.23 -2.72 -6.94
C MET A 135 9.04 -4.02 -7.69
N ALA A 136 7.91 -4.69 -7.46
CA ALA A 136 7.59 -5.90 -8.18
C ALA A 136 6.97 -5.61 -9.55
N THR A 137 6.90 -6.66 -10.37
CA THR A 137 6.11 -6.73 -11.60
C THR A 137 5.08 -7.83 -11.44
N ILE A 138 3.83 -7.50 -11.75
CA ILE A 138 2.72 -8.44 -11.82
C ILE A 138 2.37 -8.64 -13.30
N HIS A 139 2.27 -9.90 -13.70
CA HIS A 139 1.75 -10.31 -14.99
C HIS A 139 0.45 -11.11 -14.79
N ILE A 140 -0.62 -10.63 -15.43
CA ILE A 140 -1.93 -11.30 -15.44
C ILE A 140 -2.18 -11.82 -16.86
N THR A 141 -2.52 -13.09 -16.98
CA THR A 141 -2.95 -13.69 -18.25
C THR A 141 -4.45 -13.92 -18.20
N ALA A 142 -5.21 -13.27 -19.06
CA ALA A 142 -6.67 -13.31 -19.11
C ALA A 142 -7.16 -13.58 -20.54
N ASN A 143 -8.42 -13.99 -20.69
CA ASN A 143 -9.07 -13.93 -21.99
C ASN A 143 -9.07 -12.47 -22.50
N GLU A 144 -8.53 -12.21 -23.70
CA GLU A 144 -8.36 -10.85 -24.21
C GLU A 144 -9.68 -10.11 -24.40
N ALA A 145 -10.70 -10.79 -24.93
CA ALA A 145 -12.01 -10.18 -25.19
C ALA A 145 -12.72 -9.84 -23.88
N ASP A 146 -12.75 -10.79 -22.93
CA ASP A 146 -13.41 -10.58 -21.64
C ASP A 146 -12.73 -9.48 -20.81
N PHE A 147 -11.39 -9.42 -20.85
CA PHE A 147 -10.65 -8.37 -20.15
C PHE A 147 -10.86 -7.00 -20.79
N ALA A 148 -10.83 -6.92 -22.12
CA ALA A 148 -11.11 -5.68 -22.84
C ALA A 148 -12.53 -5.18 -22.55
N ASP A 149 -13.52 -6.06 -22.55
CA ASP A 149 -14.90 -5.74 -22.21
C ASP A 149 -15.05 -5.27 -20.75
N MET A 150 -14.38 -5.93 -19.81
CA MET A 150 -14.35 -5.51 -18.40
C MET A 150 -13.77 -4.10 -18.22
N VAL A 151 -12.70 -3.77 -18.95
CA VAL A 151 -12.08 -2.43 -18.91
C VAL A 151 -12.93 -1.37 -19.61
N ALA A 152 -13.66 -1.74 -20.66
CA ALA A 152 -14.55 -0.84 -21.40
C ALA A 152 -15.86 -0.54 -20.64
N HIS A 153 -16.29 -1.44 -19.75
CA HIS A 153 -17.50 -1.29 -18.96
C HIS A 153 -17.20 -1.30 -17.46
N PRO A 154 -16.32 -0.40 -16.97
CA PRO A 154 -15.83 -0.49 -15.62
C PRO A 154 -16.91 -0.19 -14.59
N LEU A 155 -18.04 0.43 -14.94
CA LEU A 155 -19.15 0.75 -14.02
C LEU A 155 -20.21 -0.35 -13.89
N ASP A 156 -20.09 -1.43 -14.65
CA ASP A 156 -20.98 -2.61 -14.54
C ASP A 156 -20.69 -3.39 -13.25
N GLU A 157 -21.56 -3.28 -12.25
CA GLU A 157 -21.38 -3.90 -10.93
C GLU A 157 -21.74 -5.39 -10.90
N GLU A 158 -22.58 -5.84 -11.84
CA GLU A 158 -23.04 -7.23 -11.95
C GLU A 158 -22.00 -8.15 -12.60
N ARG A 159 -20.91 -7.56 -13.10
CA ARG A 159 -19.84 -8.26 -13.79
C ARG A 159 -19.14 -9.28 -12.89
N LYS A 160 -19.08 -10.51 -13.39
CA LYS A 160 -18.33 -11.60 -12.74
C LYS A 160 -16.83 -11.38 -12.87
N ALA A 161 -16.08 -11.82 -11.84
CA ALA A 161 -14.63 -11.83 -11.90
C ALA A 161 -14.12 -12.81 -12.97
N LEU A 162 -13.09 -12.40 -13.69
CA LEU A 162 -12.42 -13.20 -14.71
C LEU A 162 -11.46 -14.19 -14.05
N LYS A 163 -11.39 -15.40 -14.59
CA LYS A 163 -10.35 -16.37 -14.26
C LYS A 163 -9.08 -16.01 -15.03
N CYS A 164 -7.97 -15.85 -14.33
CA CYS A 164 -6.71 -15.39 -14.92
C CYS A 164 -5.52 -16.17 -14.36
N GLY A 165 -4.46 -16.34 -15.16
CA GLY A 165 -3.14 -16.68 -14.63
C GLY A 165 -2.50 -15.48 -13.95
N PHE A 166 -1.71 -15.71 -12.90
CA PHE A 166 -1.05 -14.65 -12.14
C PHE A 166 0.42 -14.98 -11.89
N ARG A 167 1.29 -13.99 -12.09
CA ARG A 167 2.69 -14.08 -11.74
C ARG A 167 3.18 -12.78 -11.11
N PHE A 168 3.83 -12.88 -9.97
CA PHE A 168 4.49 -11.79 -9.26
C PHE A 168 5.99 -12.04 -9.29
N ILE A 169 6.76 -11.03 -9.68
CA ILE A 169 8.22 -11.09 -9.76
C ILE A 169 8.79 -9.83 -9.13
N ASN A 170 9.53 -9.98 -8.04
CA ASN A 170 10.42 -8.93 -7.52
C ASN A 170 11.88 -9.37 -7.75
N ALA A 171 12.85 -8.66 -7.17
CA ALA A 171 14.27 -8.85 -7.43
C ALA A 171 14.78 -10.27 -7.16
N ASP A 172 14.19 -10.99 -6.22
CA ASP A 172 14.68 -12.30 -5.76
C ASP A 172 13.58 -13.34 -5.50
N THR A 173 12.32 -12.96 -5.74
CA THR A 173 11.15 -13.77 -5.46
C THR A 173 10.23 -13.83 -6.68
N ILE A 174 9.78 -15.04 -6.99
CA ILE A 174 8.77 -15.32 -8.01
C ILE A 174 7.64 -16.09 -7.34
N TYR A 175 6.40 -15.64 -7.55
CA TYR A 175 5.20 -16.34 -7.15
C TYR A 175 4.30 -16.52 -8.39
N SER A 176 3.69 -17.70 -8.52
CA SER A 176 2.75 -18.00 -9.60
C SER A 176 1.50 -18.66 -9.05
N ALA A 177 0.35 -18.29 -9.60
CA ALA A 177 -0.92 -18.98 -9.42
C ALA A 177 -1.52 -19.25 -10.80
N ALA A 178 -2.00 -20.49 -11.00
CA ALA A 178 -2.54 -20.91 -12.28
C ALA A 178 -3.91 -20.26 -12.56
N GLU A 179 -4.71 -20.05 -11.51
CA GLU A 179 -6.02 -19.45 -11.60
C GLU A 179 -6.29 -18.52 -10.40
N VAL A 180 -6.44 -17.24 -10.67
CA VAL A 180 -6.95 -16.23 -9.75
C VAL A 180 -8.21 -15.59 -10.33
N LYS A 181 -9.02 -14.96 -9.48
CA LYS A 181 -10.20 -14.17 -9.88
C LYS A 181 -9.84 -12.70 -9.91
N VAL A 182 -9.90 -12.07 -11.08
CA VAL A 182 -9.60 -10.64 -11.29
C VAL A 182 -10.86 -9.88 -11.66
N LYS A 183 -11.09 -8.72 -11.02
CA LYS A 183 -12.12 -7.76 -11.45
C LYS A 183 -11.69 -6.32 -11.23
N VAL A 184 -12.34 -5.39 -11.91
CA VAL A 184 -12.25 -3.96 -11.61
C VAL A 184 -12.70 -3.70 -10.16
N SER A 185 -12.03 -2.78 -9.47
CA SER A 185 -12.21 -2.52 -8.03
C SER A 185 -12.47 -1.04 -7.72
N GLY A 186 -12.99 -0.83 -6.50
CA GLY A 186 -13.37 0.47 -5.93
C GLY A 186 -14.78 0.90 -6.32
N HIS A 187 -15.16 2.10 -5.90
CA HIS A 187 -16.45 2.71 -6.25
C HIS A 187 -16.23 3.96 -7.09
N GLY A 188 -15.64 5.01 -6.48
CA GLY A 188 -15.28 6.24 -7.20
C GLY A 188 -14.15 6.06 -8.22
N SER A 189 -13.15 5.22 -7.91
CA SER A 189 -11.97 4.97 -8.76
C SER A 189 -12.32 4.40 -10.14
N ARG A 190 -13.48 3.74 -10.28
CA ARG A 190 -13.98 3.15 -11.55
C ARG A 190 -14.32 4.21 -12.60
N LYS A 191 -14.40 5.49 -12.20
CA LYS A 191 -14.69 6.64 -13.07
C LYS A 191 -13.41 7.23 -13.72
N TYR A 192 -12.23 6.67 -13.47
CA TYR A 192 -10.96 7.09 -14.07
C TYR A 192 -10.50 6.12 -15.16
N GLN A 193 -9.71 6.63 -16.11
CA GLN A 193 -9.18 5.80 -17.22
C GLN A 193 -8.22 4.71 -16.78
N LYS A 194 -7.46 4.94 -15.71
CA LYS A 194 -6.62 3.94 -15.07
C LYS A 194 -7.40 3.35 -13.91
N LEU A 195 -7.72 2.07 -14.05
CA LEU A 195 -8.63 1.34 -13.17
C LEU A 195 -7.86 0.56 -12.11
N SER A 196 -8.37 0.54 -10.88
CA SER A 196 -7.92 -0.40 -9.87
C SER A 196 -8.41 -1.82 -10.17
N LEU A 197 -7.61 -2.82 -9.82
CA LEU A 197 -7.98 -4.23 -9.92
C LEU A 197 -8.02 -4.87 -8.54
N ARG A 198 -8.92 -5.82 -8.34
CA ARG A 198 -8.92 -6.73 -7.19
C ARG A 198 -8.56 -8.11 -7.69
N VAL A 199 -7.58 -8.74 -7.04
CA VAL A 199 -7.13 -10.11 -7.34
C VAL A 199 -7.46 -10.97 -6.13
N LYS A 200 -8.28 -12.00 -6.34
CA LYS A 200 -8.63 -13.01 -5.32
C LYS A 200 -8.03 -14.35 -5.70
N PHE A 201 -7.20 -14.90 -4.83
CA PHE A 201 -6.57 -16.22 -4.94
C PHE A 201 -7.55 -17.30 -4.49
N ASP A 202 -7.37 -18.51 -5.02
CA ASP A 202 -8.27 -19.63 -4.77
C ASP A 202 -7.93 -20.33 -3.45
N GLN A 203 -8.56 -19.89 -2.37
CA GLN A 203 -8.36 -20.45 -1.03
C GLN A 203 -8.80 -21.93 -0.94
N ASP A 204 -9.77 -22.36 -1.76
CA ASP A 204 -10.25 -23.75 -1.77
C ASP A 204 -9.18 -24.71 -2.32
N LYS A 205 -8.22 -24.18 -3.08
CA LYS A 205 -7.02 -24.91 -3.55
C LYS A 205 -5.80 -24.71 -2.64
N GLY A 206 -5.97 -24.04 -1.50
CA GLY A 206 -4.88 -23.66 -0.60
C GLY A 206 -3.95 -22.59 -1.17
N GLU A 207 -4.32 -21.93 -2.28
CA GLU A 207 -3.50 -20.88 -2.88
C GLU A 207 -3.69 -19.57 -2.10
N THR A 208 -2.58 -19.07 -1.55
CA THR A 208 -2.50 -17.70 -1.01
C THR A 208 -1.27 -17.00 -1.56
N PHE A 209 -1.38 -15.69 -1.74
CA PHE A 209 -0.26 -14.85 -2.11
C PHE A 209 0.44 -14.35 -0.85
N PHE A 210 1.46 -15.10 -0.40
CA PHE A 210 2.18 -14.80 0.86
C PHE A 210 1.19 -14.58 2.03
N ASP A 211 0.31 -15.56 2.25
CA ASP A 211 -0.76 -15.55 3.26
C ASP A 211 -1.89 -14.53 3.02
N ARG A 212 -1.90 -13.85 1.86
CA ARG A 212 -2.99 -12.95 1.45
C ARG A 212 -3.91 -13.65 0.45
N PRO A 213 -5.19 -13.86 0.77
CA PRO A 213 -6.13 -14.45 -0.19
C PRO A 213 -6.58 -13.42 -1.24
N ILE A 214 -6.42 -12.14 -0.94
CA ILE A 214 -6.89 -11.03 -1.74
C ILE A 214 -5.86 -9.91 -1.65
N ILE A 215 -5.56 -9.32 -2.81
CA ILE A 215 -4.84 -8.05 -2.92
C ILE A 215 -5.64 -7.07 -3.77
N LYS A 216 -5.47 -5.79 -3.48
CA LYS A 216 -5.96 -4.69 -4.32
C LYS A 216 -4.77 -4.05 -5.02
N LEU A 217 -4.89 -3.85 -6.33
CA LEU A 217 -3.97 -3.07 -7.14
C LEU A 217 -4.63 -1.72 -7.36
N ARG A 218 -4.30 -0.75 -6.51
CA ARG A 218 -4.92 0.57 -6.54
C ARG A 218 -4.26 1.47 -7.57
N SER A 219 -5.07 2.15 -8.36
CA SER A 219 -4.61 3.02 -9.44
C SER A 219 -3.97 4.32 -8.95
N GLU A 220 -4.29 4.72 -7.70
CA GLU A 220 -3.87 5.98 -7.06
C GLU A 220 -4.19 7.22 -7.92
N THR A 221 -5.23 7.15 -8.76
CA THR A 221 -5.48 8.15 -9.81
C THR A 221 -5.94 9.52 -9.30
N SER A 222 -6.43 9.58 -8.06
CA SER A 222 -6.77 10.80 -7.31
C SER A 222 -5.55 11.46 -6.66
N ASP A 223 -4.46 10.72 -6.43
CA ASP A 223 -3.24 11.26 -5.82
C ASP A 223 -2.23 11.66 -6.92
N PRO A 224 -1.96 12.96 -7.13
CA PRO A 224 -0.93 13.38 -8.09
C PRO A 224 0.47 12.86 -7.77
N THR A 225 0.76 12.48 -6.52
CA THR A 225 2.07 11.99 -6.10
C THR A 225 2.20 10.47 -6.10
N LEU A 226 1.10 9.72 -6.06
CA LEU A 226 1.05 8.27 -5.81
C LEU A 226 1.78 7.81 -4.52
N ILE A 227 1.98 8.73 -3.57
CA ILE A 227 2.82 8.56 -2.36
C ILE A 227 2.01 8.74 -1.07
N ARG A 228 0.87 9.45 -1.11
CA ARG A 228 0.10 9.84 0.09
C ARG A 228 -0.38 8.62 0.88
N GLU A 229 -1.01 7.66 0.21
CA GLU A 229 -1.55 6.45 0.84
C GLU A 229 -0.44 5.57 1.45
N LYS A 230 0.68 5.36 0.73
CA LYS A 230 1.86 4.65 1.26
C LYS A 230 2.44 5.35 2.48
N THR A 231 2.57 6.67 2.43
CA THR A 231 3.10 7.47 3.55
C THR A 231 2.21 7.37 4.78
N TYR A 232 0.89 7.42 4.61
CA TYR A 232 -0.07 7.29 5.70
C TYR A 232 0.04 5.92 6.38
N GLY A 233 0.01 4.84 5.58
CA GLY A 233 0.11 3.47 6.08
C GLY A 233 1.42 3.19 6.82
N ASP A 234 2.54 3.72 6.33
CA ASP A 234 3.83 3.55 6.99
C ASP A 234 3.92 4.25 8.33
N ILE A 235 3.35 5.46 8.43
CA ILE A 235 3.34 6.17 9.70
C ILE A 235 2.44 5.42 10.70
N LEU A 236 1.30 4.85 10.27
CA LEU A 236 0.49 3.99 11.13
C LEU A 236 1.30 2.84 11.72
N ASN A 237 2.07 2.13 10.91
CA ASN A 237 2.95 1.04 11.37
C ASN A 237 4.03 1.57 12.35
N ALA A 238 4.69 2.69 12.00
CA ALA A 238 5.71 3.33 12.85
C ALA A 238 5.18 3.79 14.23
N ILE A 239 3.88 4.11 14.34
CA ILE A 239 3.24 4.47 15.62
C ILE A 239 2.55 3.27 16.29
N GLY A 240 2.78 2.06 15.79
CA GLY A 240 2.27 0.81 16.35
C GLY A 240 0.77 0.60 16.18
N VAL A 241 0.19 1.17 15.13
CA VAL A 241 -1.15 0.80 14.66
C VAL A 241 -0.99 -0.34 13.65
N LYS A 242 -1.75 -1.41 13.86
CA LYS A 242 -1.81 -2.55 12.96
C LYS A 242 -2.63 -2.19 11.72
N ALA A 243 -1.97 -1.91 10.60
CA ALA A 243 -2.57 -1.44 9.36
C ALA A 243 -2.21 -2.34 8.16
N SER A 244 -2.95 -2.20 7.05
CA SER A 244 -2.62 -2.89 5.80
C SER A 244 -1.23 -2.49 5.30
N GLN A 245 -0.48 -3.48 4.80
CA GLN A 245 0.79 -3.24 4.13
C GLN A 245 0.56 -2.86 2.66
N ALA A 246 1.52 -2.12 2.10
CA ALA A 246 1.46 -1.62 0.74
C ALA A 246 2.84 -1.61 0.07
N ALA A 247 2.89 -1.89 -1.23
CA ALA A 247 4.10 -1.78 -2.04
C ALA A 247 3.76 -1.44 -3.50
N TRP A 248 4.62 -0.67 -4.16
CA TRP A 248 4.39 -0.32 -5.56
C TRP A 248 4.72 -1.47 -6.51
N VAL A 249 3.88 -1.63 -7.52
CA VAL A 249 4.01 -2.69 -8.52
C VAL A 249 3.74 -2.17 -9.92
N ARG A 250 4.43 -2.75 -10.91
CA ARG A 250 4.11 -2.57 -12.32
C ARG A 250 3.23 -3.71 -12.78
N VAL A 251 2.10 -3.40 -13.43
CA VAL A 251 1.12 -4.40 -13.85
C VAL A 251 1.11 -4.50 -15.38
N TYR A 252 1.19 -5.74 -15.87
CA TYR A 252 0.95 -6.12 -17.25
C TYR A 252 -0.22 -7.09 -17.32
N VAL A 253 -1.06 -6.93 -18.34
CA VAL A 253 -2.12 -7.90 -18.67
C VAL A 253 -1.95 -8.33 -20.11
N ASN A 254 -1.89 -9.63 -20.36
CA ASN A 254 -1.67 -10.21 -21.70
C ASN A 254 -0.47 -9.55 -22.41
N ASN A 255 0.66 -9.51 -21.71
CA ASN A 255 1.93 -8.91 -22.16
C ASN A 255 1.89 -7.39 -22.43
N LYS A 256 0.75 -6.72 -22.25
CA LYS A 256 0.59 -5.29 -22.48
C LYS A 256 0.68 -4.51 -21.17
N PRO A 257 1.33 -3.33 -21.15
CA PRO A 257 1.31 -2.42 -20.01
C PRO A 257 -0.12 -2.10 -19.56
N PHE A 258 -0.44 -2.36 -18.29
CA PHE A 258 -1.72 -1.95 -17.70
C PHE A 258 -1.55 -0.71 -16.82
N GLY A 259 -0.53 -0.71 -15.96
CA GLY A 259 -0.09 0.50 -15.27
C GLY A 259 0.69 0.26 -13.98
N PHE A 260 1.14 1.36 -13.39
CA PHE A 260 1.86 1.40 -12.12
C PHE A 260 0.87 1.56 -10.96
N HIS A 261 0.83 0.62 -10.02
CA HIS A 261 -0.21 0.56 -8.99
C HIS A 261 0.41 0.48 -7.59
N LEU A 262 -0.35 0.90 -6.59
CA LEU A 262 -0.06 0.56 -5.19
C LEU A 262 -0.77 -0.76 -4.86
N MET A 263 0.00 -1.83 -4.67
CA MET A 263 -0.54 -3.11 -4.21
C MET A 263 -0.75 -3.04 -2.70
N MET A 264 -1.95 -3.40 -2.24
CA MET A 264 -2.32 -3.37 -0.83
C MET A 264 -3.02 -4.66 -0.39
N GLU A 265 -2.81 -5.01 0.88
CA GLU A 265 -3.59 -6.02 1.58
C GLU A 265 -5.03 -5.55 1.80
N ASP A 266 -6.00 -6.46 1.55
CA ASP A 266 -7.41 -6.22 1.87
C ASP A 266 -7.72 -6.60 3.33
N ILE A 267 -8.63 -5.87 3.97
CA ILE A 267 -9.03 -6.15 5.36
C ILE A 267 -10.08 -7.26 5.34
N GLU A 268 -9.62 -8.48 5.55
CA GLU A 268 -10.41 -9.71 5.57
C GLU A 268 -9.91 -10.62 6.70
N GLU A 269 -10.47 -11.83 6.83
CA GLU A 269 -10.09 -12.80 7.86
C GLU A 269 -8.55 -13.00 7.98
N PRO A 270 -7.78 -13.17 6.89
CA PRO A 270 -6.33 -13.34 7.02
C PRO A 270 -5.58 -12.10 7.54
N PHE A 271 -6.06 -10.89 7.26
CA PHE A 271 -5.52 -9.68 7.90
C PHE A 271 -5.77 -9.73 9.42
N LEU A 272 -6.98 -10.13 9.84
CA LEU A 272 -7.28 -10.25 11.27
C LEU A 272 -6.37 -11.30 11.94
N ARG A 273 -6.14 -12.45 11.30
CA ARG A 273 -5.30 -13.52 11.84
C ARG A 273 -3.81 -13.15 11.88
N THR A 274 -3.29 -12.62 10.77
CA THR A 274 -1.84 -12.43 10.59
C THR A 274 -1.32 -11.08 11.05
N THR A 275 -2.21 -10.10 11.19
CA THR A 275 -1.88 -8.72 11.60
C THR A 275 -2.53 -8.42 12.95
N ILE A 276 -3.86 -8.42 13.06
CA ILE A 276 -4.58 -8.03 14.30
C ILE A 276 -4.26 -8.96 15.49
N HIS A 277 -4.29 -10.27 15.30
CA HIS A 277 -3.99 -11.26 16.35
C HIS A 277 -2.51 -11.61 16.46
N LYS A 278 -1.64 -10.96 15.67
CA LYS A 278 -0.20 -11.22 15.75
C LYS A 278 0.35 -10.88 17.14
N GLY A 279 1.15 -11.80 17.68
CA GLY A 279 1.71 -11.69 19.03
C GLY A 279 0.71 -12.00 20.15
N GLN A 280 -0.49 -12.49 19.78
CA GLN A 280 -1.54 -12.92 20.71
C GLN A 280 -1.97 -14.34 20.34
N GLN A 281 -2.78 -14.97 21.21
CA GLN A 281 -3.46 -16.20 20.86
C GLN A 281 -4.43 -15.92 19.70
N VAL A 282 -4.18 -16.51 18.54
CA VAL A 282 -5.11 -16.42 17.42
C VAL A 282 -6.35 -17.24 17.78
N PRO A 283 -7.54 -16.63 17.88
CA PRO A 283 -8.74 -17.37 18.22
C PRO A 283 -9.12 -18.31 17.06
N LYS A 284 -9.70 -19.46 17.41
CA LYS A 284 -10.24 -20.40 16.41
C LYS A 284 -11.29 -19.68 15.56
N ASP A 285 -12.27 -19.11 16.24
CA ASP A 285 -13.35 -18.33 15.66
C ASP A 285 -13.08 -16.84 15.84
N LEU A 286 -13.05 -16.08 14.74
CA LEU A 286 -12.92 -14.63 14.77
C LEU A 286 -14.22 -14.01 15.30
N GLY A 287 -14.15 -12.82 15.88
CA GLY A 287 -15.35 -12.04 16.19
C GLY A 287 -15.92 -11.30 14.97
N SER A 288 -16.95 -10.49 15.20
CA SER A 288 -17.64 -9.75 14.15
C SER A 288 -16.78 -8.63 13.58
N LEU A 289 -16.80 -8.45 12.25
CA LEU A 289 -16.14 -7.37 11.53
C LEU A 289 -17.17 -6.59 10.74
N TYR A 290 -17.19 -5.27 10.94
CA TYR A 290 -18.01 -4.34 10.20
C TYR A 290 -17.14 -3.41 9.38
N GLN A 291 -17.45 -3.26 8.09
CA GLN A 291 -16.94 -2.19 7.26
C GLN A 291 -17.88 -0.99 7.40
N MET A 292 -17.31 0.17 7.70
CA MET A 292 -18.02 1.39 7.99
C MET A 292 -17.77 2.41 6.88
N GLY A 293 -18.85 2.90 6.28
CA GLY A 293 -18.75 3.74 5.10
C GLY A 293 -19.79 4.85 4.99
N SER A 294 -19.59 5.74 4.02
CA SER A 294 -20.55 6.79 3.64
C SER A 294 -20.92 6.71 2.15
N HIS A 295 -21.03 5.49 1.62
CA HIS A 295 -21.30 5.24 0.21
C HIS A 295 -22.75 5.57 -0.18
N VAL A 296 -23.67 5.50 0.79
CA VAL A 296 -25.08 5.87 0.62
C VAL A 296 -25.24 7.37 0.78
N VAL A 297 -25.85 8.02 -0.21
CA VAL A 297 -26.02 9.48 -0.23
C VAL A 297 -26.78 9.94 1.02
N GLY A 298 -26.16 10.81 1.81
CA GLY A 298 -26.75 11.39 3.02
C GLY A 298 -26.46 10.61 4.29
N GLU A 299 -25.99 9.36 4.20
CA GLU A 299 -25.61 8.51 5.33
C GLU A 299 -24.11 8.57 5.61
N GLU A 300 -23.74 8.52 6.88
CA GLU A 300 -22.36 8.50 7.35
C GLU A 300 -22.28 7.49 8.51
N ALA A 301 -21.27 6.60 8.52
CA ALA A 301 -21.03 5.69 9.65
C ALA A 301 -20.40 6.45 10.83
N THR A 302 -21.20 7.35 11.41
CA THR A 302 -20.80 8.24 12.50
C THR A 302 -20.60 7.53 13.83
N MET A 303 -21.17 6.32 14.00
CA MET A 303 -21.31 5.61 15.28
C MET A 303 -22.33 6.24 16.25
N LEU A 304 -23.25 7.06 15.74
CA LEU A 304 -24.42 7.49 16.49
C LEU A 304 -25.35 6.31 16.76
N TYR A 305 -25.96 6.28 17.95
CA TYR A 305 -27.05 5.36 18.25
C TYR A 305 -28.32 5.85 17.54
N LEU A 306 -28.79 5.10 16.54
CA LEU A 306 -29.96 5.43 15.73
C LEU A 306 -31.24 4.75 16.22
N GLY A 307 -31.12 3.89 17.22
CA GLY A 307 -32.21 3.09 17.78
C GLY A 307 -31.78 1.64 18.07
N PRO A 308 -32.69 0.86 18.69
CA PRO A 308 -32.37 -0.50 19.16
C PRO A 308 -32.47 -1.57 18.07
N ASN A 309 -33.05 -1.26 16.91
CA ASN A 309 -33.35 -2.25 15.88
C ASN A 309 -32.29 -2.21 14.78
N THR A 310 -31.94 -3.38 14.22
CA THR A 310 -31.06 -3.49 13.04
C THR A 310 -31.53 -2.61 11.88
N THR A 311 -32.85 -2.46 11.69
CA THR A 311 -33.44 -1.63 10.63
C THR A 311 -33.20 -0.12 10.80
N ASN A 312 -32.71 0.32 11.96
CA ASN A 312 -32.28 1.71 12.15
C ASN A 312 -30.94 2.02 11.46
N TYR A 313 -30.24 1.00 10.95
CA TYR A 313 -28.90 1.12 10.38
C TYR A 313 -28.89 0.58 8.95
N ASN A 314 -28.40 1.40 8.02
CA ASN A 314 -28.30 1.00 6.62
C ASN A 314 -27.18 -0.07 6.45
N PRO A 315 -27.47 -1.23 5.83
CA PRO A 315 -26.52 -2.34 5.71
C PRO A 315 -25.33 -2.07 4.77
N GLU A 316 -25.39 -1.06 3.90
CA GLU A 316 -24.27 -0.61 3.08
C GLU A 316 -23.39 0.41 3.80
N THR A 317 -23.94 1.10 4.82
CA THR A 317 -23.20 2.03 5.69
C THR A 317 -22.51 1.28 6.84
N TYR A 318 -23.16 0.22 7.35
CA TYR A 318 -22.70 -0.68 8.41
C TYR A 318 -22.65 -2.13 7.90
N GLU A 319 -21.74 -2.42 6.98
CA GLU A 319 -21.69 -3.72 6.29
C GLU A 319 -20.99 -4.78 7.16
N ASN A 320 -21.71 -5.83 7.55
CA ASN A 320 -21.08 -6.96 8.24
C ASN A 320 -20.28 -7.83 7.25
N LYS A 321 -18.95 -7.80 7.35
CA LYS A 321 -18.04 -8.58 6.51
C LYS A 321 -17.79 -9.97 7.05
N ILE A 322 -17.66 -10.06 8.38
CA ILE A 322 -17.43 -11.30 9.10
C ILE A 322 -18.39 -11.35 10.27
N ARG A 323 -19.17 -12.42 10.37
CA ARG A 323 -20.07 -12.66 11.49
C ARG A 323 -19.34 -13.24 12.70
N GLY A 324 -18.30 -14.05 12.45
CA GLY A 324 -17.74 -14.94 13.47
C GLY A 324 -18.67 -16.12 13.77
N ASP A 325 -18.54 -16.68 14.98
CA ASP A 325 -19.41 -17.76 15.49
C ASP A 325 -20.80 -17.27 15.96
N ASN A 326 -21.09 -15.98 15.77
CA ASN A 326 -22.37 -15.40 16.16
C ASN A 326 -23.53 -15.88 15.25
N THR A 327 -24.76 -15.82 15.74
CA THR A 327 -25.98 -15.90 14.89
C THR A 327 -26.11 -14.66 14.00
N LYS A 328 -26.99 -14.68 12.99
CA LYS A 328 -27.12 -13.56 12.03
C LYS A 328 -27.45 -12.20 12.69
N ALA A 329 -28.20 -12.21 13.80
CA ALA A 329 -28.66 -10.98 14.46
C ALA A 329 -27.66 -10.41 15.48
N GLU A 330 -26.85 -11.28 16.09
CA GLU A 330 -25.95 -10.94 17.20
C GLU A 330 -24.89 -9.87 16.89
N PRO A 331 -24.18 -9.89 15.75
CA PRO A 331 -23.16 -8.89 15.46
C PRO A 331 -23.70 -7.46 15.51
N MET A 332 -24.91 -7.25 14.97
CA MET A 332 -25.48 -5.91 14.93
C MET A 332 -25.97 -5.50 16.31
N ALA A 333 -26.57 -6.43 17.07
CA ALA A 333 -26.95 -6.16 18.45
C ALA A 333 -25.74 -5.76 19.33
N GLN A 334 -24.59 -6.42 19.15
CA GLN A 334 -23.34 -6.05 19.83
C GLN A 334 -22.88 -4.64 19.46
N LEU A 335 -22.93 -4.29 18.18
CA LEU A 335 -22.54 -2.95 17.70
C LEU A 335 -23.52 -1.87 18.20
N ILE A 336 -24.82 -2.16 18.18
CA ILE A 336 -25.87 -1.28 18.72
C ILE A 336 -25.65 -1.04 20.22
N ALA A 337 -25.32 -2.09 20.98
CA ALA A 337 -25.01 -1.97 22.40
C ALA A 337 -23.80 -1.06 22.64
N PHE A 338 -22.74 -1.18 21.83
CA PHE A 338 -21.58 -0.29 21.90
C PHE A 338 -21.94 1.17 21.59
N MET A 339 -22.73 1.42 20.55
CA MET A 339 -23.19 2.78 20.22
C MET A 339 -24.13 3.36 21.29
N LYS A 340 -24.94 2.50 21.93
CA LYS A 340 -25.78 2.88 23.07
C LYS A 340 -24.95 3.26 24.29
N ASP A 341 -23.97 2.43 24.66
CA ASP A 341 -23.00 2.73 25.72
C ASP A 341 -22.30 4.08 25.47
N LEU A 342 -21.91 4.33 24.22
CA LEU A 342 -21.31 5.61 23.81
C LEU A 342 -22.30 6.77 23.94
N GLN A 343 -23.56 6.61 23.55
CA GLN A 343 -24.61 7.62 23.70
C GLN A 343 -24.93 7.91 25.17
N GLU A 344 -24.95 6.91 26.04
CA GLU A 344 -25.32 7.06 27.47
C GLU A 344 -24.13 7.51 28.33
N TYR A 345 -22.90 7.31 27.87
CA TYR A 345 -21.70 7.73 28.58
C TYR A 345 -21.65 9.24 28.82
N ASP A 346 -21.53 9.64 30.09
CA ASP A 346 -21.23 11.01 30.51
C ASP A 346 -19.70 11.24 30.52
N PRO A 347 -19.17 12.08 29.60
CA PRO A 347 -17.74 12.33 29.48
C PRO A 347 -17.13 13.11 30.66
N THR A 348 -17.94 13.59 31.61
CA THR A 348 -17.46 14.28 32.82
C THR A 348 -17.08 13.32 33.94
N LEU A 349 -17.50 12.06 33.87
CA LEU A 349 -17.22 11.05 34.90
C LEU A 349 -15.73 10.65 34.95
N PRO A 350 -15.19 10.36 36.15
CA PRO A 350 -13.81 9.90 36.31
C PRO A 350 -13.62 8.44 35.82
N ASN A 351 -12.37 8.00 35.69
CA ASN A 351 -11.98 6.64 35.28
C ASN A 351 -12.45 6.26 33.87
N ALA A 352 -12.47 7.24 32.96
CA ALA A 352 -12.93 7.07 31.58
C ALA A 352 -12.09 6.05 30.82
N VAL A 353 -10.77 6.08 31.02
CA VAL A 353 -9.86 5.15 30.33
C VAL A 353 -10.12 3.72 30.78
N LYS A 354 -10.30 3.48 32.08
CA LYS A 354 -10.65 2.16 32.61
C LYS A 354 -12.00 1.68 32.07
N PHE A 355 -13.02 2.54 32.06
CA PHE A 355 -14.35 2.21 31.55
C PHE A 355 -14.35 1.85 30.06
N TRP A 356 -13.62 2.62 29.25
CA TRP A 356 -13.56 2.41 27.81
C TRP A 356 -12.65 1.26 27.40
N ASN A 357 -11.60 0.96 28.17
CA ASN A 357 -10.72 -0.18 27.87
C ASN A 357 -11.39 -1.55 28.02
N THR A 358 -12.55 -1.64 28.68
CA THR A 358 -13.36 -2.88 28.68
C THR A 358 -14.27 -3.01 27.46
N ARG A 359 -14.26 -2.02 26.54
CA ARG A 359 -15.20 -1.92 25.40
C ARG A 359 -14.50 -1.65 24.09
N LEU A 360 -13.43 -0.87 24.11
CA LEU A 360 -12.66 -0.39 22.97
C LEU A 360 -11.18 -0.54 23.26
N ASP A 361 -10.39 -0.88 22.24
CA ASP A 361 -8.95 -0.71 22.26
C ASP A 361 -8.59 0.78 22.16
N VAL A 362 -8.66 1.48 23.30
CA VAL A 362 -8.51 2.94 23.36
C VAL A 362 -7.15 3.39 22.82
N ASP A 363 -6.07 2.64 23.11
CA ASP A 363 -4.72 2.99 22.63
C ASP A 363 -4.62 2.97 21.09
N GLY A 364 -5.05 1.87 20.46
CA GLY A 364 -5.07 1.74 19.00
C GLY A 364 -5.97 2.78 18.34
N PHE A 365 -7.15 3.02 18.92
CA PHE A 365 -8.09 4.05 18.47
C PHE A 365 -7.47 5.45 18.51
N LEU A 366 -6.86 5.87 19.64
CA LEU A 366 -6.29 7.22 19.75
C LEU A 366 -5.15 7.44 18.75
N LYS A 367 -4.31 6.44 18.51
CA LYS A 367 -3.24 6.53 17.50
C LYS A 367 -3.78 6.66 16.08
N ALA A 368 -4.81 5.89 15.72
CA ALA A 368 -5.49 6.04 14.43
C ALA A 368 -6.12 7.44 14.27
N MET A 369 -6.77 7.95 15.31
CA MET A 369 -7.37 9.29 15.30
C MET A 369 -6.35 10.42 15.23
N VAL A 370 -5.18 10.25 15.84
CA VAL A 370 -4.05 11.18 15.69
C VAL A 370 -3.62 11.25 14.23
N MET A 371 -3.51 10.11 13.55
CA MET A 371 -3.12 10.07 12.14
C MET A 371 -4.16 10.66 11.21
N GLU A 372 -5.45 10.36 11.40
CA GLU A 372 -6.51 10.97 10.60
C GLU A 372 -6.48 12.51 10.71
N TYR A 373 -6.30 13.03 11.94
CA TYR A 373 -6.20 14.47 12.18
C TYR A 373 -4.94 15.08 11.52
N LEU A 374 -3.77 14.49 11.75
CA LEU A 374 -2.50 15.00 11.22
C LEU A 374 -2.50 15.00 9.69
N ALA A 375 -2.98 13.93 9.06
CA ALA A 375 -3.05 13.84 7.61
C ALA A 375 -4.19 14.69 7.00
N GLY A 376 -5.14 15.16 7.81
CA GLY A 376 -6.35 15.81 7.30
C GLY A 376 -7.19 14.87 6.44
N ALA A 377 -7.33 13.63 6.89
CA ALA A 377 -8.00 12.55 6.18
C ALA A 377 -9.51 12.86 6.07
N TRP A 378 -9.90 13.55 5.01
CA TRP A 378 -11.21 14.20 4.93
C TRP A 378 -12.34 13.22 4.61
N ASP A 379 -12.00 12.09 4.00
CA ASP A 379 -12.94 11.01 3.71
C ASP A 379 -12.91 9.92 4.80
N SER A 380 -12.28 10.18 5.95
CA SER A 380 -12.19 9.25 7.07
C SER A 380 -13.17 9.58 8.21
N TYR A 381 -13.04 8.88 9.34
CA TYR A 381 -14.01 8.94 10.44
C TYR A 381 -14.24 10.35 10.96
N TRP A 382 -13.19 11.15 11.20
CA TRP A 382 -13.33 12.51 11.76
C TRP A 382 -14.34 13.39 11.01
N TRP A 383 -14.54 13.16 9.70
CA TRP A 383 -15.44 13.97 8.89
C TRP A 383 -16.56 13.18 8.23
N LYS A 384 -16.24 12.23 7.36
CA LYS A 384 -17.26 11.57 6.53
C LYS A 384 -17.86 10.35 7.20
N GLY A 385 -17.31 9.89 8.33
CA GLY A 385 -17.74 8.62 8.92
C GLY A 385 -17.55 7.48 7.92
N ASN A 386 -16.38 7.43 7.28
CA ASN A 386 -16.06 6.53 6.19
C ASN A 386 -14.64 5.98 6.36
N ASN A 387 -14.27 4.98 5.57
CA ASN A 387 -12.91 4.41 5.49
C ASN A 387 -12.37 3.80 6.79
N PHE A 388 -13.20 3.06 7.53
CA PHE A 388 -12.75 2.28 8.69
C PHE A 388 -13.54 0.99 8.88
N PHE A 389 -13.03 0.12 9.74
CA PHE A 389 -13.72 -1.07 10.22
C PHE A 389 -13.82 -1.05 11.74
N MET A 390 -14.87 -1.68 12.26
CA MET A 390 -14.99 -2.05 13.67
C MET A 390 -14.91 -3.57 13.78
N TYR A 391 -13.90 -4.04 14.51
CA TYR A 391 -13.71 -5.47 14.77
C TYR A 391 -13.95 -5.77 16.25
N TYR A 392 -14.85 -6.70 16.56
CA TYR A 392 -14.99 -7.21 17.92
C TYR A 392 -13.95 -8.31 18.15
N ASN A 393 -12.94 -8.04 18.97
CA ASN A 393 -11.87 -9.00 19.24
C ASN A 393 -12.29 -9.96 20.37
N PRO A 394 -12.45 -11.26 20.11
CA PRO A 394 -12.97 -12.21 21.08
C PRO A 394 -11.95 -12.60 22.17
N VAL A 395 -10.66 -12.33 21.97
CA VAL A 395 -9.60 -12.66 22.94
C VAL A 395 -9.64 -11.75 24.16
N ASN A 396 -9.99 -10.48 23.95
CA ASN A 396 -10.03 -9.45 24.99
C ASN A 396 -11.42 -8.79 25.14
N ALA A 397 -12.43 -9.33 24.44
CA ALA A 397 -13.82 -8.89 24.47
C ALA A 397 -14.00 -7.38 24.26
N ARG A 398 -13.23 -6.77 23.36
CA ARG A 398 -13.30 -5.33 23.05
C ARG A 398 -13.33 -5.05 21.55
N TRP A 399 -13.98 -3.96 21.18
CA TRP A 399 -13.95 -3.42 19.83
C TRP A 399 -12.58 -2.84 19.49
N GLN A 400 -12.19 -2.93 18.23
CA GLN A 400 -10.98 -2.34 17.68
C GLN A 400 -11.35 -1.53 16.43
N PHE A 401 -10.82 -0.31 16.36
CA PHE A 401 -10.94 0.55 15.19
C PHE A 401 -9.78 0.24 14.22
N ILE A 402 -10.10 -0.06 12.96
CA ILE A 402 -9.11 -0.38 11.93
C ILE A 402 -9.30 0.60 10.77
N ALA A 403 -8.35 1.50 10.56
CA ALA A 403 -8.41 2.46 9.47
C ALA A 403 -8.10 1.79 8.12
N THR A 404 -8.69 2.29 7.04
CA THR A 404 -8.42 1.84 5.66
C THR A 404 -8.46 3.01 4.67
N ASP A 405 -8.12 2.76 3.40
CA ASP A 405 -8.36 3.66 2.26
C ASP A 405 -7.84 5.10 2.47
N PHE A 406 -6.51 5.27 2.35
CA PHE A 406 -5.78 6.46 2.83
C PHE A 406 -5.42 7.48 1.75
N ASP A 407 -6.03 7.42 0.57
CA ASP A 407 -5.72 8.29 -0.57
C ASP A 407 -6.13 9.76 -0.34
N SER A 408 -7.26 9.97 0.32
CA SER A 408 -7.89 11.27 0.59
C SER A 408 -7.24 12.05 1.74
N THR A 409 -5.92 12.25 1.66
CA THR A 409 -5.06 12.78 2.73
C THR A 409 -4.08 13.86 2.22
N PHE A 410 -3.40 14.57 3.13
CA PHE A 410 -2.35 15.54 2.83
C PHE A 410 -2.74 16.57 1.76
N SER A 411 -3.83 17.30 2.01
CA SER A 411 -4.41 18.33 1.15
C SER A 411 -5.13 17.84 -0.13
N ASP A 412 -5.10 16.54 -0.44
CA ASP A 412 -5.94 15.99 -1.50
C ASP A 412 -7.42 16.30 -1.27
N GLY A 413 -8.20 16.45 -2.35
CA GLY A 413 -9.60 16.91 -2.28
C GLY A 413 -9.75 18.42 -2.01
N GLY A 414 -8.71 19.22 -2.25
CA GLY A 414 -8.74 20.68 -2.14
C GLY A 414 -8.72 21.21 -0.71
N ARG A 415 -8.11 20.46 0.21
CA ARG A 415 -8.16 20.74 1.65
C ARG A 415 -7.11 21.73 2.12
N ALA A 416 -7.57 22.87 2.64
CA ALA A 416 -6.71 23.97 3.14
C ALA A 416 -6.71 24.10 4.68
N ASP A 417 -7.22 23.11 5.41
CA ASP A 417 -7.44 23.15 6.85
C ASP A 417 -6.23 22.73 7.71
N VAL A 418 -5.01 22.82 7.16
CA VAL A 418 -3.76 22.40 7.81
C VAL A 418 -3.52 23.05 9.18
N LEU A 419 -4.00 24.29 9.39
CA LEU A 419 -3.88 25.04 10.66
C LEU A 419 -5.14 24.93 11.54
N THR A 420 -6.13 24.13 11.15
CA THR A 420 -7.32 23.92 11.98
C THR A 420 -6.96 23.01 13.14
N THR A 421 -7.10 23.53 14.36
CA THR A 421 -6.92 22.75 15.60
C THR A 421 -7.91 21.60 15.67
N TYR A 422 -7.53 20.47 16.27
CA TYR A 422 -8.43 19.31 16.41
C TYR A 422 -9.73 19.66 17.15
N LYS A 423 -9.67 20.58 18.13
CA LYS A 423 -10.85 21.09 18.86
C LYS A 423 -11.82 21.83 17.95
N LYS A 424 -11.33 22.79 17.15
CA LYS A 424 -12.15 23.49 16.15
C LYS A 424 -12.76 22.52 15.14
N PHE A 425 -11.99 21.52 14.72
CA PHE A 425 -12.47 20.50 13.79
C PHE A 425 -13.61 19.67 14.40
N ALA A 426 -13.40 19.08 15.59
CA ALA A 426 -14.44 18.34 16.32
C ALA A 426 -15.70 19.21 16.57
N ALA A 427 -15.51 20.47 16.99
CA ALA A 427 -16.60 21.40 17.22
C ALA A 427 -17.41 21.70 15.94
N SER A 428 -16.76 21.75 14.78
CA SER A 428 -17.44 21.97 13.50
C SER A 428 -18.40 20.82 13.15
N ARG A 429 -18.03 19.58 13.48
CA ARG A 429 -18.85 18.38 13.24
C ARG A 429 -20.04 18.30 14.18
N MET A 430 -19.82 18.51 15.49
CA MET A 430 -20.89 18.53 16.49
C MET A 430 -22.00 19.54 16.19
N ARG A 431 -21.70 20.66 15.52
CA ARG A 431 -22.68 21.70 15.16
C ARG A 431 -23.58 21.30 14.00
N ARG A 432 -23.27 20.22 13.29
CA ARG A 432 -24.07 19.72 12.16
C ARG A 432 -25.07 18.69 12.68
N SER A 433 -26.35 18.97 12.49
CA SER A 433 -27.43 18.06 12.90
C SER A 433 -27.24 16.67 12.29
N GLY A 434 -27.30 15.62 13.11
CA GLY A 434 -27.17 14.22 12.69
C GLY A 434 -25.77 13.83 12.18
N LYS A 435 -24.75 14.64 12.45
CA LYS A 435 -23.43 14.54 11.84
C LYS A 435 -22.29 14.61 12.87
N ASP A 436 -22.64 14.46 14.15
CA ASP A 436 -21.68 14.28 15.24
C ASP A 436 -20.97 12.93 15.12
N HIS A 437 -19.71 12.89 15.53
CA HIS A 437 -18.86 11.70 15.54
C HIS A 437 -18.54 11.34 16.99
N PRO A 438 -19.41 10.60 17.69
CA PRO A 438 -19.34 10.44 19.14
C PRO A 438 -18.05 9.83 19.69
N LEU A 439 -17.31 9.02 18.92
CA LEU A 439 -15.99 8.55 19.38
C LEU A 439 -14.99 9.72 19.51
N VAL A 440 -15.07 10.71 18.62
CA VAL A 440 -14.30 11.95 18.73
C VAL A 440 -14.94 12.88 19.75
N SER A 441 -16.24 13.15 19.63
CA SER A 441 -16.89 14.21 20.41
C SER A 441 -16.94 13.88 21.90
N LYS A 442 -17.24 12.63 22.27
CA LYS A 442 -17.31 12.23 23.68
C LYS A 442 -15.95 11.82 24.25
N LEU A 443 -15.18 11.00 23.54
CA LEU A 443 -13.93 10.45 24.08
C LEU A 443 -12.78 11.44 23.94
N ILE A 444 -12.56 12.02 22.76
CA ILE A 444 -11.42 12.89 22.52
C ILE A 444 -11.71 14.34 22.94
N TYR A 445 -12.86 14.89 22.57
CA TYR A 445 -13.13 16.33 22.76
C TYR A 445 -13.67 16.67 24.14
N LYS A 446 -14.67 15.93 24.66
CA LYS A 446 -15.34 16.24 25.94
C LYS A 446 -14.69 15.60 27.17
N ASN A 447 -14.12 14.40 27.05
CA ASN A 447 -13.56 13.69 28.20
C ASN A 447 -12.12 14.13 28.52
N LYS A 448 -11.87 14.62 29.73
CA LYS A 448 -10.56 15.18 30.12
C LYS A 448 -9.42 14.15 30.13
N GLU A 449 -9.68 12.93 30.61
CA GLU A 449 -8.67 11.89 30.79
C GLU A 449 -8.20 11.32 29.44
N ILE A 450 -9.15 10.95 28.58
CA ILE A 450 -8.86 10.46 27.22
C ILE A 450 -8.30 11.60 26.35
N ASN A 451 -8.78 12.84 26.49
CA ASN A 451 -8.19 13.99 25.81
C ASN A 451 -6.70 14.18 26.14
N ALA A 452 -6.32 14.01 27.41
CA ALA A 452 -4.92 14.11 27.82
C ALA A 452 -4.06 13.02 27.17
N LEU A 453 -4.58 11.79 27.04
CA LEU A 453 -3.90 10.72 26.29
C LEU A 453 -3.80 11.05 24.80
N PHE A 454 -4.88 11.53 24.18
CA PHE A 454 -4.88 11.94 22.78
C PHE A 454 -3.84 13.04 22.51
N GLU A 455 -3.82 14.10 23.31
CA GLU A 455 -2.85 15.19 23.15
C GLU A 455 -1.41 14.73 23.38
N LYS A 456 -1.16 13.87 24.37
CA LYS A 456 0.16 13.27 24.58
C LYS A 456 0.61 12.47 23.35
N THR A 457 -0.27 11.64 22.79
CA THR A 457 0.00 10.86 21.59
C THR A 457 0.20 11.77 20.37
N LEU A 458 -0.66 12.77 20.18
CA LEU A 458 -0.57 13.75 19.10
C LEU A 458 0.77 14.49 19.12
N LEU A 459 1.19 14.98 20.28
CA LEU A 459 2.49 15.65 20.44
C LEU A 459 3.65 14.70 20.16
N THR A 460 3.60 13.49 20.71
CA THR A 460 4.66 12.48 20.55
C THR A 460 4.83 12.09 19.08
N VAL A 461 3.74 11.75 18.39
CA VAL A 461 3.75 11.38 16.97
C VAL A 461 4.26 12.55 16.12
N THR A 462 3.79 13.77 16.38
CA THR A 462 4.24 14.97 15.66
C THR A 462 5.73 15.23 15.81
N GLN A 463 6.26 15.09 17.02
CA GLN A 463 7.68 15.35 17.28
C GLN A 463 8.59 14.26 16.74
N LYS A 464 8.16 12.99 16.85
CA LYS A 464 9.03 11.84 16.54
C LYS A 464 8.95 11.33 15.11
N VAL A 465 7.78 11.34 14.48
CA VAL A 465 7.60 10.76 13.13
C VAL A 465 6.94 11.70 12.14
N PHE A 466 5.86 12.42 12.50
CA PHE A 466 5.18 13.37 11.61
C PHE A 466 5.92 14.72 11.61
N ASN A 467 7.20 14.69 11.26
CA ASN A 467 8.11 15.83 11.29
C ASN A 467 8.86 15.93 9.95
N PRO A 468 9.05 17.14 9.37
CA PRO A 468 9.79 17.32 8.12
C PRO A 468 11.19 16.70 8.13
N ASN A 469 11.92 16.76 9.24
CA ASN A 469 13.27 16.20 9.34
C ASN A 469 13.30 14.67 9.22
N VAL A 470 12.16 14.01 9.49
CA VAL A 470 11.99 12.55 9.41
C VAL A 470 11.31 12.15 8.10
N LEU A 471 10.20 12.80 7.75
CA LEU A 471 9.40 12.43 6.57
C LEU A 471 9.99 12.93 5.26
N ASN A 472 10.60 14.12 5.19
CA ASN A 472 11.07 14.64 3.91
C ASN A 472 12.13 13.75 3.25
N PRO A 473 13.16 13.25 3.96
CA PRO A 473 14.12 12.32 3.37
C PRO A 473 13.46 11.06 2.79
N ARG A 474 12.45 10.51 3.48
CA ARG A 474 11.72 9.33 3.00
C ARG A 474 10.84 9.65 1.79
N LEU A 475 10.14 10.79 1.81
CA LEU A 475 9.33 11.27 0.69
C LEU A 475 10.18 11.54 -0.56
N ASP A 476 11.39 12.10 -0.39
CA ASP A 476 12.34 12.28 -1.49
C ASP A 476 12.84 10.95 -2.04
N ALA A 477 13.13 9.98 -1.17
CA ALA A 477 13.51 8.64 -1.59
C ALA A 477 12.36 7.94 -2.35
N TYR A 478 11.10 8.12 -1.92
CA TYR A 478 9.93 7.64 -2.65
C TYR A 478 9.76 8.27 -4.01
N ALA A 479 9.76 9.61 -4.08
CA ALA A 479 9.67 10.31 -5.34
C ALA A 479 10.77 9.85 -6.30
N LYS A 480 11.99 9.63 -5.80
CA LYS A 480 13.09 9.14 -6.63
C LYS A 480 12.94 7.69 -7.05
N MET A 481 12.44 6.83 -6.17
CA MET A 481 12.21 5.41 -6.42
C MET A 481 11.19 5.20 -7.55
N ILE A 482 10.11 5.98 -7.56
CA ILE A 482 8.99 5.78 -8.49
C ILE A 482 9.03 6.71 -9.71
N GLU A 483 9.96 7.66 -9.78
CA GLU A 483 10.01 8.71 -10.81
C GLU A 483 9.85 8.17 -12.25
N ASP A 484 10.66 7.17 -12.61
CA ASP A 484 10.65 6.60 -13.96
C ASP A 484 9.42 5.70 -14.19
N GLU A 485 8.83 5.15 -13.13
CA GLU A 485 7.59 4.40 -13.21
C GLU A 485 6.39 5.30 -13.47
N VAL A 486 6.37 6.50 -12.88
CA VAL A 486 5.35 7.53 -13.17
C VAL A 486 5.44 7.95 -14.64
N LYS A 487 6.64 8.26 -15.14
CA LYS A 487 6.85 8.59 -16.57
C LYS A 487 6.37 7.46 -17.49
N TRP A 488 6.75 6.23 -17.16
CA TRP A 488 6.33 5.05 -17.90
C TRP A 488 4.81 4.86 -17.88
N ASP A 489 4.17 5.02 -16.72
CA ASP A 489 2.72 4.83 -16.56
C ASP A 489 1.92 5.87 -17.36
N LEU A 490 2.36 7.13 -17.34
CA LEU A 490 1.73 8.23 -18.08
C LEU A 490 1.88 8.09 -19.60
N ALA A 491 2.92 7.39 -20.07
CA ALA A 491 3.12 7.12 -21.49
C ALA A 491 2.20 6.03 -22.05
N ILE A 492 1.50 5.26 -21.20
CA ILE A 492 0.59 4.20 -21.64
C ILE A 492 -0.66 4.83 -22.28
N ASN A 493 -0.92 4.46 -23.53
CA ASN A 493 -2.09 4.93 -24.26
C ASN A 493 -3.38 4.29 -23.72
N ARG A 494 -4.16 5.07 -22.97
CA ARG A 494 -5.48 4.70 -22.42
C ARG A 494 -6.64 5.40 -23.12
N SER A 495 -6.45 5.88 -24.36
CA SER A 495 -7.47 6.67 -25.07
C SER A 495 -8.80 5.94 -25.26
N LYS A 496 -8.77 4.60 -25.25
CA LYS A 496 -9.96 3.73 -25.38
C LYS A 496 -10.62 3.38 -24.04
N ASN A 497 -9.99 3.72 -22.91
CA ASN A 497 -10.57 3.47 -21.61
C ASN A 497 -11.55 4.61 -21.26
N PRO A 498 -12.76 4.29 -20.79
CA PRO A 498 -13.69 5.32 -20.33
C PRO A 498 -13.19 5.97 -19.03
N GLY A 499 -13.68 7.18 -18.75
CA GLY A 499 -13.42 7.88 -17.50
C GLY A 499 -12.48 9.08 -17.61
N LYS A 500 -12.22 9.70 -16.47
CA LYS A 500 -11.41 10.92 -16.36
C LYS A 500 -9.92 10.61 -16.52
N LYS A 501 -9.19 11.52 -17.18
CA LYS A 501 -7.73 11.53 -17.21
C LYS A 501 -7.18 11.87 -15.84
N SER A 502 -5.95 11.41 -15.59
CA SER A 502 -5.21 11.67 -14.37
C SER A 502 -4.26 12.86 -14.55
N PHE A 503 -3.41 13.06 -13.54
CA PHE A 503 -2.38 14.09 -13.44
C PHE A 503 -1.24 13.89 -14.43
N SER A 504 -0.50 14.97 -14.70
CA SER A 504 0.72 14.96 -15.50
C SER A 504 1.97 14.62 -14.67
N PHE A 505 3.10 14.40 -15.33
CA PHE A 505 4.38 14.22 -14.64
C PHE A 505 4.82 15.50 -13.90
N ASP A 506 4.47 16.67 -14.42
CA ASP A 506 4.73 17.96 -13.77
C ASP A 506 3.90 18.12 -12.49
N ASP A 507 2.64 17.65 -12.50
CA ASP A 507 1.81 17.63 -11.28
C ASP A 507 2.40 16.72 -10.20
N PHE A 508 2.95 15.55 -10.58
CA PHE A 508 3.66 14.65 -9.67
C PHE A 508 4.83 15.36 -8.97
N GLN A 509 5.66 16.09 -9.74
CA GLN A 509 6.80 16.81 -9.18
C GLN A 509 6.37 18.01 -8.32
N LYS A 510 5.38 18.78 -8.78
CA LYS A 510 4.89 19.99 -8.10
C LYS A 510 4.16 19.68 -6.81
N SER A 511 3.31 18.66 -6.79
CA SER A 511 2.47 18.31 -5.63
C SER A 511 3.27 17.85 -4.40
N MET A 512 4.56 17.54 -4.57
CA MET A 512 5.46 17.32 -3.43
C MET A 512 5.64 18.57 -2.57
N ASN A 513 5.69 19.76 -3.20
CA ASN A 513 6.07 21.02 -2.54
C ASN A 513 5.06 22.16 -2.70
N GLY A 514 4.08 22.04 -3.60
CA GLY A 514 3.18 23.13 -3.94
C GLY A 514 1.80 22.67 -4.39
N PRO A 515 0.91 23.62 -4.71
CA PRO A 515 -0.43 23.31 -5.16
C PRO A 515 -0.44 22.74 -6.58
N VAL A 516 -1.40 21.87 -6.84
CA VAL A 516 -1.81 21.40 -8.17
C VAL A 516 -3.34 21.29 -8.19
N THR A 517 -3.95 20.97 -9.32
CA THR A 517 -5.41 20.77 -9.38
C THR A 517 -5.84 19.73 -8.33
N GLY A 518 -6.84 20.06 -7.50
CA GLY A 518 -7.31 19.16 -6.44
C GLY A 518 -6.44 19.08 -5.18
N VAL A 519 -5.26 19.70 -5.15
CA VAL A 519 -4.37 19.74 -3.98
C VAL A 519 -3.98 21.20 -3.70
N THR A 520 -4.43 21.75 -2.57
CA THR A 520 -4.14 23.16 -2.25
C THR A 520 -2.77 23.38 -1.62
N ILE A 521 -2.20 22.36 -0.99
CA ILE A 521 -0.93 22.40 -0.26
C ILE A 521 -0.17 21.11 -0.57
N GLY A 522 1.08 21.21 -1.03
CA GLY A 522 1.89 20.01 -1.29
C GLY A 522 2.10 19.18 -0.01
N ILE A 523 2.39 17.88 -0.15
CA ILE A 523 2.53 16.96 0.99
C ILE A 523 3.59 17.42 2.01
N LYS A 524 4.75 17.92 1.56
CA LYS A 524 5.80 18.39 2.47
C LYS A 524 5.41 19.67 3.23
N PRO A 525 4.90 20.74 2.58
CA PRO A 525 4.36 21.89 3.30
C PRO A 525 3.20 21.54 4.25
N TRP A 526 2.34 20.57 3.90
CA TRP A 526 1.28 20.10 4.81
C TRP A 526 1.88 19.54 6.11
N ILE A 527 2.86 18.63 5.98
CA ILE A 527 3.58 18.05 7.11
C ILE A 527 4.25 19.13 7.95
N ALA A 528 4.95 20.09 7.31
CA ALA A 528 5.60 21.19 8.00
C ALA A 528 4.61 22.09 8.75
N GLY A 529 3.46 22.38 8.15
CA GLY A 529 2.39 23.15 8.76
C GLY A 529 1.87 22.50 10.04
N ARG A 530 1.52 21.22 9.98
CA ARG A 530 1.07 20.44 11.14
C ARG A 530 2.15 20.32 12.22
N ALA A 531 3.39 20.02 11.83
CA ALA A 531 4.51 19.87 12.75
C ALA A 531 4.79 21.15 13.56
N LYS A 532 4.60 22.31 12.91
CA LYS A 532 4.73 23.63 13.55
C LYS A 532 3.52 23.98 14.43
N ASP A 533 2.31 23.65 13.97
CA ASP A 533 1.06 24.12 14.57
C ASP A 533 0.60 23.28 15.78
N VAL A 534 0.88 21.98 15.82
CA VAL A 534 0.41 21.10 16.89
C VAL A 534 1.00 21.42 18.28
N PRO A 535 2.32 21.59 18.46
CA PRO A 535 2.89 21.87 19.78
C PRO A 535 2.26 23.06 20.53
N PRO A 536 2.04 24.24 19.91
CA PRO A 536 1.40 25.37 20.58
C PRO A 536 -0.10 25.17 20.86
N GLN A 537 -0.79 24.24 20.18
CA GLN A 537 -2.19 23.89 20.51
C GLN A 537 -2.32 23.16 21.84
N ILE A 538 -1.27 22.41 22.24
CA ILE A 538 -1.29 21.53 23.41
C ILE A 538 -0.65 22.20 24.63
N THR A 539 0.47 22.89 24.42
CA THR A 539 1.29 23.48 25.50
C THR A 539 0.71 24.77 26.10
N LYS A 540 -0.20 25.45 25.41
CA LYS A 540 -0.86 26.68 25.90
C LYS A 540 -2.05 26.39 26.85
N LYS A 541 -1.98 25.32 27.64
CA LYS A 541 -3.01 24.95 28.63
C LYS A 541 -2.82 25.66 29.95
#